data_AF-A0A7W0XQQ5-F1
#
_entry.id   AF-A0A7W0XQQ5-F1
#
_cell.length_a   1.000
_cell.length_b   1.000
_cell.length_c   1.000
_cell.angle_alpha   90.00
_cell.angle_beta   90.00
_cell.angle_gamma   90.00
#
_symmetry.space_group_name_H-M   'P 1'
#
loop_
_entity.id
_entity.type
_entity.pdbx_description
1 polymer ?
#
loop_
_entity_poly.entity_id
_entity_poly.type
_entity_poly.pdbx_seq_one_letter_code
_entity_poly.pdbx_strand_id
1 'polypeptide(L)'
;QWETILRSVSAHRSYRHIFNEAYRPWNVADFLILRPEMPRSLRFCYDWLQDTIEGLSTHYGERLPSAALIAETRDMLRAARMDTIFRQGLHEFLTGFVARNNRLTESLSADYNFRPYAPGAAARPQLAVG
;
A
#
# COMPACT_ATOMS: atom_id res chain seq x y z
N GLN A 1 19.16 2.35 13.46
CA GLN A 1 18.42 2.85 12.27
C GLN A 1 17.05 2.17 12.10
N TRP A 2 16.93 0.84 12.17
CA TRP A 2 15.64 0.13 12.11
C TRP A 2 14.62 0.53 13.18
N GLU A 3 15.09 0.80 14.39
CA GLU A 3 14.24 1.29 15.49
C GLU A 3 13.55 2.63 15.17
N THR A 4 14.24 3.53 14.45
CA THR A 4 13.70 4.81 14.00
C THR A 4 12.60 4.61 12.96
N ILE A 5 12.79 3.68 12.02
CA ILE A 5 11.77 3.29 11.03
C ILE A 5 10.53 2.71 11.74
N LEU A 6 10.74 1.80 12.69
CA LEU A 6 9.63 1.23 13.46
C LEU A 6 8.90 2.28 14.31
N ARG A 7 9.60 3.30 14.81
CA ARG A 7 8.94 4.42 15.51
C ARG A 7 8.16 5.32 14.57
N SER A 8 8.70 5.67 13.39
CA SER A 8 8.00 6.53 12.42
C SER A 8 6.73 5.87 11.90
N VAL A 9 6.74 4.55 11.76
CA VAL A 9 5.57 3.74 11.44
C VAL A 9 4.96 3.10 12.69
N SER A 10 5.10 3.73 13.88
CA SER A 10 4.58 3.32 15.22
C SER A 10 4.33 1.80 15.41
N ALA A 11 5.27 1.02 14.88
CA ALA A 11 5.34 -0.42 14.85
C ALA A 11 6.20 -0.96 15.99
N HIS A 12 6.88 -0.07 16.73
CA HIS A 12 7.86 -0.43 17.75
C HIS A 12 7.29 -1.34 18.85
N ARG A 13 6.06 -1.10 19.33
CA ARG A 13 5.42 -1.96 20.34
C ARG A 13 5.00 -3.32 19.78
N SER A 14 4.37 -3.35 18.61
CA SER A 14 3.92 -4.60 17.96
C SER A 14 5.10 -5.50 17.59
N TYR A 15 6.21 -4.91 17.12
CA TYR A 15 7.43 -5.66 16.80
C TYR A 15 8.06 -6.33 18.04
N ARG A 16 8.16 -5.62 19.18
CA ARG A 16 8.70 -6.19 20.43
C ARG A 16 7.83 -7.31 21.00
N HIS A 17 6.54 -7.36 20.68
CA HIS A 17 5.66 -8.44 21.11
C HIS A 17 5.89 -9.74 20.32
N ILE A 18 6.37 -9.63 19.07
CA ILE A 18 6.53 -10.76 18.14
C ILE A 18 7.99 -11.27 18.09
N PHE A 19 8.98 -10.39 18.31
CA PHE A 19 10.40 -10.74 18.21
C PHE A 19 11.14 -10.41 19.52
N ASN A 20 11.63 -11.45 20.21
CA ASN A 20 12.29 -11.34 21.52
C ASN A 20 13.83 -11.14 21.42
N GLU A 21 14.38 -10.98 20.21
CA GLU A 21 15.84 -10.86 19.97
C GLU A 21 16.19 -9.74 18.97
N ALA A 22 17.48 -9.38 18.93
CA ALA A 22 18.07 -8.25 18.22
C ALA A 22 17.48 -7.98 16.82
N TYR A 23 17.29 -6.70 16.49
CA TYR A 23 16.74 -6.22 15.22
C TYR A 23 17.49 -6.78 14.00
N ARG A 24 16.95 -7.81 13.36
CA ARG A 24 17.42 -8.28 12.06
C ARG A 24 16.67 -7.52 10.96
N PRO A 25 17.37 -6.91 9.98
CA PRO A 25 16.76 -6.27 8.82
C PRO A 25 15.67 -7.13 8.16
N TRP A 26 15.91 -8.44 8.11
CA TRP A 26 14.99 -9.44 7.59
C TRP A 26 13.62 -9.42 8.27
N ASN A 27 13.60 -9.46 9.60
CA ASN A 27 12.36 -9.52 10.38
C ASN A 27 11.57 -8.22 10.26
N VAL A 28 12.27 -7.09 10.19
CA VAL A 28 11.61 -5.79 10.01
C VAL A 28 10.98 -5.68 8.61
N ALA A 29 11.69 -6.13 7.57
CA ALA A 29 11.15 -6.16 6.21
C ALA A 29 9.94 -7.10 6.11
N ASP A 30 10.03 -8.33 6.63
CA ASP A 30 8.90 -9.27 6.68
C ASP A 30 7.68 -8.64 7.38
N PHE A 31 7.92 -8.01 8.54
CA PHE A 31 6.88 -7.38 9.35
C PHE A 31 6.19 -6.21 8.66
N LEU A 32 6.93 -5.38 7.93
CA LEU A 32 6.40 -4.20 7.25
C LEU A 32 5.90 -4.48 5.81
N ILE A 33 6.16 -5.66 5.26
CA ILE A 33 5.75 -5.98 3.88
C ILE A 33 4.63 -7.01 3.90
N LEU A 34 4.83 -8.17 4.54
CA LEU A 34 4.02 -9.37 4.31
C LEU A 34 3.07 -9.72 5.46
N ARG A 35 3.25 -9.19 6.68
CA ARG A 35 2.44 -9.57 7.85
C ARG A 35 1.05 -8.94 7.85
N PRO A 36 -0.03 -9.71 7.64
CA PRO A 36 -1.39 -9.16 7.66
C PRO A 36 -1.81 -8.69 9.06
N GLU A 37 -1.14 -9.10 10.13
CA GLU A 37 -1.46 -8.67 11.49
C GLU A 37 -0.93 -7.26 11.81
N MET A 38 -0.06 -6.71 10.95
CA MET A 38 0.51 -5.38 11.11
C MET A 38 -0.28 -4.37 10.26
N PRO A 39 -1.02 -3.41 10.86
CA PRO A 39 -1.91 -2.49 10.12
C PRO A 39 -1.22 -1.56 9.11
N ARG A 40 0.11 -1.52 9.13
CA ARG A 40 0.92 -0.73 8.18
C ARG A 40 1.80 -1.58 7.29
N SER A 41 1.62 -2.89 7.31
CA SER A 41 2.26 -3.71 6.30
C SER A 41 1.62 -3.45 4.94
N LEU A 42 2.41 -3.59 3.87
CA LEU A 42 1.88 -3.44 2.52
C LEU A 42 0.73 -4.43 2.27
N ARG A 43 0.89 -5.67 2.75
CA ARG A 43 -0.12 -6.73 2.71
C ARG A 43 -1.45 -6.29 3.34
N PHE A 44 -1.41 -5.79 4.58
CA PHE A 44 -2.62 -5.35 5.28
C PHE A 44 -3.28 -4.17 4.56
N CYS A 45 -2.49 -3.16 4.18
CA CYS A 45 -3.02 -1.98 3.52
C CYS A 45 -3.75 -2.34 2.22
N TYR A 46 -3.21 -3.27 1.43
CA TYR A 46 -3.86 -3.71 0.19
C TYR A 46 -5.05 -4.66 0.41
N ASP A 47 -5.08 -5.44 1.49
CA ASP A 47 -6.30 -6.13 1.89
C ASP A 47 -7.41 -5.14 2.23
N TRP A 48 -7.11 -4.13 3.05
CA TRP A 48 -8.08 -3.11 3.44
C TRP A 48 -8.55 -2.24 2.27
N LEU A 49 -7.66 -1.90 1.33
CA LEU A 49 -8.02 -1.22 0.09
C LEU A 49 -8.99 -2.06 -0.76
N GLN A 50 -8.80 -3.38 -0.83
CA GLN A 50 -9.68 -4.28 -1.57
C GLN A 50 -11.09 -4.27 -0.97
N ASP A 51 -11.21 -4.38 0.35
CA ASP A 51 -12.52 -4.35 1.02
C ASP A 51 -13.21 -2.99 0.82
N THR A 52 -12.44 -1.90 0.86
CA THR A 52 -12.95 -0.55 0.67
C THR A 52 -13.45 -0.31 -0.75
N ILE A 53 -12.69 -0.71 -1.78
CA ILE A 53 -13.08 -0.52 -3.19
C ILE A 53 -14.26 -1.42 -3.58
N GLU A 54 -14.40 -2.60 -2.98
CA GLU A 54 -15.57 -3.46 -3.16
C GLU A 54 -16.84 -2.83 -2.59
N GLY A 55 -16.74 -2.19 -1.42
CA GLY A 55 -17.83 -1.40 -0.84
C GLY A 55 -18.25 -0.25 -1.76
N LEU A 56 -17.29 0.51 -2.30
CA LEU A 56 -17.57 1.58 -3.27
C LEU A 56 -18.20 1.05 -4.56
N SER A 57 -17.66 -0.04 -5.11
CA SER A 57 -18.18 -0.64 -6.34
C SER A 57 -19.63 -1.11 -6.18
N THR A 58 -19.96 -1.66 -5.01
CA THR A 58 -21.33 -2.05 -4.65
C THR A 58 -22.25 -0.83 -4.54
N HIS A 59 -21.77 0.24 -3.88
CA HIS A 59 -22.55 1.46 -3.67
C HIS A 59 -22.85 2.22 -4.98
N TYR A 60 -21.88 2.32 -5.88
CA TYR A 60 -22.05 2.99 -7.17
C TYR A 60 -22.63 2.08 -8.26
N GLY A 61 -22.68 0.77 -8.04
CA GLY A 61 -23.17 -0.21 -9.02
C GLY A 61 -22.24 -0.43 -10.21
N GLU A 62 -20.99 0.05 -10.11
CA GLU A 62 -19.98 -0.04 -11.17
C GLU A 62 -18.62 -0.40 -10.56
N ARG A 63 -17.87 -1.25 -11.24
CA ARG A 63 -16.50 -1.60 -10.87
C ARG A 63 -15.52 -0.88 -11.80
N LEU A 64 -14.78 0.06 -11.25
CA LEU A 64 -13.84 0.90 -11.99
C LEU A 64 -12.44 0.24 -12.14
N PRO A 65 -11.62 0.68 -13.11
CA PRO A 65 -10.29 0.11 -13.37
C PRO A 65 -9.35 0.02 -12.16
N SER A 66 -9.39 0.98 -11.24
CA SER A 66 -8.60 0.97 -10.01
C SER A 66 -8.83 -0.28 -9.16
N ALA A 67 -10.06 -0.83 -9.15
CA ALA A 67 -10.38 -2.06 -8.43
C ALA A 67 -9.63 -3.28 -8.95
N ALA A 68 -9.27 -3.32 -10.24
CA ALA A 68 -8.46 -4.38 -10.81
C ALA A 68 -6.98 -4.24 -10.41
N LEU A 69 -6.44 -3.01 -10.39
CA LEU A 69 -5.06 -2.74 -9.98
C LEU A 69 -4.82 -3.04 -8.49
N ILE A 70 -5.83 -2.76 -7.64
CA ILE A 70 -5.81 -3.12 -6.22
C ILE A 70 -5.73 -4.65 -6.09
N ALA A 71 -6.62 -5.38 -6.78
CA ALA A 71 -6.65 -6.83 -6.74
C ALA A 71 -5.32 -7.46 -7.21
N GLU A 72 -4.78 -6.99 -8.34
CA GLU A 72 -3.50 -7.47 -8.89
C GLU A 72 -2.36 -7.31 -7.87
N THR A 73 -2.23 -6.13 -7.27
CA THR A 73 -1.15 -5.84 -6.32
C THR A 73 -1.35 -6.59 -5.00
N ARG A 74 -2.60 -6.73 -4.55
CA ARG A 74 -2.96 -7.52 -3.36
C ARG A 74 -2.59 -8.99 -3.53
N ASP A 75 -2.91 -9.57 -4.68
CA ASP A 75 -2.65 -10.99 -4.95
C ASP A 75 -1.15 -11.25 -5.10
N MET A 76 -0.40 -10.32 -5.70
CA MET A 76 1.06 -10.35 -5.69
C MET A 76 1.61 -10.34 -4.26
N LEU A 77 1.09 -9.49 -3.37
CA LEU A 77 1.51 -9.47 -1.95
C LEU A 77 1.09 -10.73 -1.19
N ARG A 78 -0.04 -11.38 -1.54
CA ARG A 78 -0.48 -12.68 -0.98
C ARG A 78 0.48 -13.81 -1.34
N ALA A 79 0.90 -13.83 -2.60
CA ALA A 79 1.76 -14.88 -3.14
C ALA A 79 3.25 -14.67 -2.80
N ALA A 80 3.63 -13.45 -2.44
CA ALA A 80 5.01 -13.11 -2.15
C ALA A 80 5.56 -13.86 -0.92
N ARG A 81 6.84 -14.23 -1.01
CA ARG A 81 7.59 -14.84 0.09
C ARG A 81 8.86 -14.06 0.38
N MET A 82 9.16 -13.84 1.66
CA MET A 82 10.32 -13.05 2.05
C MET A 82 11.64 -13.62 1.52
N ASP A 83 11.76 -14.96 1.47
CA ASP A 83 12.92 -15.65 0.90
C ASP A 83 13.16 -15.31 -0.58
N THR A 84 12.09 -15.12 -1.34
CA THR A 84 12.13 -14.80 -2.77
C THR A 84 12.41 -13.33 -2.98
N ILE A 85 11.76 -12.45 -2.20
CA ILE A 85 12.01 -11.00 -2.24
C ILE A 85 13.49 -10.70 -1.97
N PHE A 86 14.09 -11.30 -0.94
CA PHE A 86 15.50 -11.07 -0.65
C PHE A 86 16.45 -11.62 -1.73
N ARG A 87 16.12 -12.77 -2.33
CA ARG A 87 16.92 -13.34 -3.41
C ARG A 87 16.89 -12.47 -4.67
N GLN A 88 15.76 -11.85 -4.96
CA GLN A 88 15.57 -10.93 -6.09
C GLN A 88 16.06 -9.51 -5.79
N GLY A 89 16.17 -9.16 -4.51
CA GLY A 89 16.59 -7.85 -4.03
C GLY A 89 15.43 -7.05 -3.44
N LEU A 90 15.63 -6.58 -2.20
CA LEU A 90 14.60 -5.84 -1.46
C LEU A 90 14.31 -4.47 -2.09
N HIS A 91 15.35 -3.79 -2.59
CA HIS A 91 15.20 -2.47 -3.19
C HIS A 91 14.42 -2.56 -4.52
N GLU A 92 14.72 -3.58 -5.31
CA GLU A 92 14.09 -3.90 -6.59
C GLU A 92 12.60 -4.19 -6.39
N PHE A 93 12.28 -5.02 -5.39
CA PHE A 93 10.90 -5.28 -4.99
C PHE A 93 10.17 -3.99 -4.60
N LEU A 94 10.76 -3.18 -3.71
CA LEU A 94 10.13 -1.95 -3.24
C LEU A 94 9.96 -0.91 -4.36
N THR A 95 10.94 -0.78 -5.25
CA THR A 95 10.84 0.10 -6.43
C THR A 95 9.71 -0.34 -7.35
N GLY A 96 9.60 -1.65 -7.61
CA GLY A 96 8.48 -2.21 -8.37
C GLY A 96 7.13 -2.03 -7.68
N PHE A 97 7.09 -2.10 -6.35
CA PHE A 97 5.88 -1.83 -5.57
C PHE A 97 5.46 -0.35 -5.65
N VAL A 98 6.40 0.59 -5.49
CA VAL A 98 6.15 2.03 -5.61
C VAL A 98 5.57 2.36 -6.99
N ALA A 99 6.11 1.79 -8.06
CA ALA A 99 5.58 1.98 -9.41
C ALA A 99 4.11 1.52 -9.56
N ARG A 100 3.77 0.34 -9.00
CA ARG A 100 2.38 -0.17 -8.98
C ARG A 100 1.45 0.75 -8.18
N ASN A 101 1.92 1.21 -7.02
CA ASN A 101 1.15 2.11 -6.16
C ASN A 101 0.89 3.48 -6.83
N ASN A 102 1.87 4.00 -7.57
CA ASN A 102 1.71 5.24 -8.34
C ASN A 102 0.69 5.06 -9.47
N ARG A 103 0.77 3.96 -10.22
CA ARG A 103 -0.23 3.62 -11.24
C ARG A 103 -1.65 3.50 -10.67
N LEU A 104 -1.77 2.90 -9.49
CA LEU A 104 -3.05 2.86 -8.76
C LEU A 104 -3.53 4.27 -8.42
N THR A 105 -2.65 5.14 -7.93
CA THR A 105 -2.99 6.53 -7.58
C THR A 105 -3.50 7.32 -8.78
N GLU A 106 -2.85 7.16 -9.94
CA GLU A 106 -3.30 7.76 -11.21
C GLU A 106 -4.68 7.22 -11.63
N SER A 107 -4.90 5.91 -11.53
CA SER A 107 -6.20 5.30 -11.85
C SER A 107 -7.31 5.78 -10.90
N LEU A 108 -7.06 5.84 -9.60
CA LEU A 108 -8.03 6.34 -8.62
C LEU A 108 -8.38 7.82 -8.87
N SER A 109 -7.39 8.61 -9.28
CA SER A 109 -7.57 10.02 -9.64
C SER A 109 -8.51 10.18 -10.82
N ALA A 110 -8.35 9.34 -11.85
CA ALA A 110 -9.24 9.31 -13.01
C ALA A 110 -10.64 8.78 -12.66
N ASP A 111 -10.71 7.67 -11.94
CA ASP A 111 -11.95 6.95 -11.61
C ASP A 111 -12.89 7.80 -10.73
N TYR A 112 -12.33 8.55 -9.77
CA TYR A 112 -13.10 9.31 -8.79
C TYR A 112 -12.92 10.83 -8.91
N ASN A 113 -12.33 11.31 -10.01
CA ASN A 113 -12.07 12.74 -10.27
C ASN A 113 -11.28 13.44 -9.15
N PHE A 114 -10.43 12.72 -8.41
CA PHE A 114 -9.46 13.34 -7.52
C PHE A 114 -8.33 13.92 -8.37
N ARG A 115 -7.95 15.19 -8.18
CA ARG A 115 -6.73 15.70 -8.83
C ARG A 115 -5.54 14.92 -8.26
N PRO A 116 -4.65 14.36 -9.10
CA PRO A 116 -3.37 13.87 -8.62
C PRO A 116 -2.69 15.02 -7.86
N TYR A 117 -2.17 14.76 -6.67
CA TYR A 117 -1.45 15.79 -5.92
C TYR A 117 -0.24 16.26 -6.74
N ALA A 118 -0.38 17.41 -7.38
CA ALA A 118 0.69 18.14 -8.05
C ALA A 118 1.06 19.34 -7.16
N PRO A 119 2.20 19.35 -6.46
CA PRO A 119 2.61 20.52 -5.70
C PRO A 119 2.79 21.70 -6.66
N GLY A 120 1.93 22.73 -6.53
CA GLY A 120 1.99 23.97 -7.32
C GLY A 120 0.88 24.17 -8.38
N ALA A 121 -0.09 23.27 -8.52
CA ALA A 121 -1.17 23.45 -9.49
C ALA A 121 -2.25 24.44 -9.00
N ALA A 122 -2.39 25.59 -9.67
CA ALA A 122 -3.42 26.59 -9.40
C ALA A 122 -4.84 26.05 -9.57
N ALA A 123 -5.73 26.39 -8.63
CA ALA A 123 -7.13 25.97 -8.65
C ALA A 123 -7.90 26.61 -9.82
N ARG A 124 -8.46 25.79 -10.71
CA ARG A 124 -9.51 26.24 -11.65
C ARG A 124 -10.89 26.30 -10.97
N PRO A 125 -11.76 27.25 -11.37
CA PRO A 125 -13.03 27.53 -10.70
C PRO A 125 -14.01 26.35 -10.81
N GLN A 126 -14.74 26.15 -9.72
CA GLN A 126 -15.78 25.14 -9.54
C GLN A 126 -16.86 25.28 -10.64
N LEU A 127 -17.23 24.17 -11.28
CA LEU A 127 -18.42 24.11 -12.13
C LEU A 127 -19.64 24.40 -11.26
N ALA A 128 -20.37 25.46 -11.61
CA ALA A 128 -21.68 25.75 -11.06
C ALA A 128 -22.63 24.61 -11.46
N VAL A 129 -23.11 23.87 -10.47
CA VAL A 129 -24.29 23.02 -10.61
C VAL A 129 -25.48 23.99 -10.64
N GLY A 130 -26.24 23.95 -11.73
CA GLY A 130 -27.47 24.72 -11.92
C GLY A 130 -28.63 24.20 -11.08
#